data_AF-A0A812ULX4-F1
#
_entry.id   AF-A0A812ULX4-F1
#
_cell.length_a   1.000
_cell.length_b   1.000
_cell.length_c   1.000
_cell.angle_alpha   90.00
_cell.angle_beta   90.00
_cell.angle_gamma   90.00
#
_symmetry.space_group_name_H-M   'P 1'
#
loop_
_entity.id
_entity.type
_entity.pdbx_description
1 polymer ?
#
loop_
_entity_poly.entity_id
_entity_poly.type
_entity_poly.pdbx_seq_one_letter_code
_entity_poly.pdbx_strand_id
1 'polypeptide(L)'
;MSIKGIPQVKWLVFLVGLVTALLLGLLLVKVHLKVVDSSRKSRYLWTQLGALFVTNLVGIILGLSLLCRFQSFAQGHLLLSELTSEAWKVADMVVAMNVSTRSFDHNLDRLYSECPSTTHEFLGSSITEMKGELKKARAALAGLHGMLEHLPGLLLALADRSRSLVTSLTWCQVLPLLAIAVCFVALAMLVFLHEPSSPCSSGPTLAKRCSCFQLPCLASSVLVPVLILVAGCGAAELLLAVFSSTLCRRPETTMLNYVNAVLGSSATSNLTVQYIHNATPNGAVENLHVLQAQLSSWDEWVTTYGVAIQRSCPAWDAANVSQNLQAMISELDTAVEFAEPSHLTLEWTRIHHLVCGVGISDLVRLMVMTLLLGFVCLPLLACSVSCLLEHLVAERGSGGFGYAFNLLSSEDADQSS
;
A
#
# COMPACT_ATOMS: atom_id res chain seq x y z
N MET A 1 -14.63 6.90 1.44
CA MET A 1 -13.71 7.28 2.54
C MET A 1 -12.58 8.14 1.97
N SER A 2 -12.45 9.40 2.40
CA SER A 2 -11.38 10.29 1.92
C SER A 2 -10.05 9.88 2.55
N ILE A 3 -9.04 9.62 1.70
CA ILE A 3 -7.67 9.25 2.08
C ILE A 3 -6.97 10.49 2.67
N LYS A 4 -7.38 10.94 3.86
CA LYS A 4 -6.79 12.11 4.53
C LYS A 4 -5.44 11.82 5.21
N GLY A 5 -5.03 10.56 5.33
CA GLY A 5 -3.81 10.17 6.07
C GLY A 5 -2.51 10.10 5.26
N ILE A 6 -2.56 9.74 3.98
CA ILE A 6 -1.36 9.59 3.14
C ILE A 6 -0.58 10.90 2.92
N PRO A 7 -1.21 12.08 2.70
CA PRO A 7 -0.43 13.30 2.53
C PRO A 7 0.33 13.69 3.81
N GLN A 8 -0.21 13.41 5.00
CA GLN A 8 0.44 13.78 6.27
C GLN A 8 1.74 13.02 6.51
N VAL A 9 1.79 11.72 6.18
CA VAL A 9 2.99 10.91 6.36
C VAL A 9 4.09 11.34 5.38
N LYS A 10 3.74 11.67 4.15
CA LYS A 10 4.67 12.23 3.15
C LYS A 10 5.33 13.51 3.65
N TRP A 11 4.53 14.46 4.13
CA TRP A 11 5.03 15.71 4.70
C TRP A 11 5.88 15.47 5.95
N LEU A 12 5.51 14.53 6.81
CA LEU A 12 6.30 14.18 7.99
C LEU A 12 7.69 13.66 7.60
N VAL A 13 7.78 12.72 6.66
CA VAL A 13 9.07 12.17 6.17
C VAL A 13 9.95 13.27 5.60
N PHE A 14 9.38 14.14 4.76
CA PHE A 14 10.09 15.29 4.22
C PHE A 14 10.61 16.22 5.32
N LEU A 15 9.77 16.54 6.29
CA LEU A 15 10.08 17.47 7.35
C LEU A 15 11.13 16.90 8.31
N VAL A 16 11.05 15.61 8.65
CA VAL A 16 12.09 14.91 9.44
C VAL A 16 13.40 14.88 8.67
N GLY A 17 13.37 14.55 7.37
CA GLY A 17 14.56 14.59 6.52
C GLY A 17 15.20 15.97 6.45
N LEU A 18 14.39 17.02 6.25
CA LEU A 18 14.82 18.41 6.21
C LEU A 18 15.39 18.88 7.56
N VAL A 19 14.72 18.58 8.67
CA VAL A 19 15.20 18.95 10.02
C VAL A 19 16.53 18.25 10.30
N THR A 20 16.64 16.96 9.96
CA THR A 20 17.90 16.22 10.12
C THR A 20 19.02 16.84 9.27
N ALA A 21 18.71 17.20 8.02
CA ALA A 21 19.62 17.88 7.12
C ALA A 21 20.11 19.23 7.66
N LEU A 22 19.20 20.04 8.21
CA LEU A 22 19.51 21.34 8.79
C LEU A 22 20.34 21.22 10.08
N LEU A 23 19.98 20.29 10.97
CA LEU A 23 20.74 20.02 12.20
C LEU A 23 22.17 19.57 11.86
N LEU A 24 22.32 18.71 10.85
CA LEU A 24 23.62 18.29 10.37
C LEU A 24 24.41 19.45 9.77
N GLY A 25 23.76 20.31 8.99
CA GLY A 25 24.34 21.52 8.42
C GLY A 25 24.86 22.49 9.49
N LEU A 26 24.10 22.69 10.57
CA LEU A 26 24.51 23.52 11.70
C LEU A 26 25.72 22.92 12.44
N LEU A 27 25.71 21.61 12.65
CA LEU A 27 26.87 20.87 13.20
C LEU A 27 28.11 21.06 12.31
N LEU A 28 27.94 20.92 11.00
CA LEU A 28 28.98 21.11 9.99
C LEU A 28 29.56 22.53 10.00
N VAL A 29 28.72 23.55 10.03
CA VAL A 29 29.14 24.97 10.09
C VAL A 29 29.92 25.23 11.37
N LYS A 30 29.44 24.73 12.51
CA LYS A 30 30.11 24.90 13.80
C LYS A 30 31.48 24.22 13.83
N VAL A 31 31.56 22.99 13.32
CA VAL A 31 32.85 22.28 13.16
C VAL A 31 33.76 23.11 12.26
N HIS A 32 33.28 23.55 11.09
CA HIS A 32 34.07 24.32 10.12
C HIS A 32 34.62 25.63 10.71
N LEU A 33 33.81 26.42 11.41
CA LEU A 33 34.25 27.67 12.04
C LEU A 33 35.40 27.43 13.02
N LYS A 34 35.38 26.31 13.74
CA LYS A 34 36.45 25.91 14.66
C LYS A 34 37.74 25.48 13.93
N VAL A 35 37.62 24.94 12.71
CA VAL A 35 38.77 24.53 11.87
C VAL A 35 39.55 25.73 11.34
N VAL A 36 38.85 26.81 10.99
CA VAL A 36 39.47 27.99 10.37
C VAL A 36 40.54 28.61 11.30
N ASP A 37 40.39 28.47 12.61
CA ASP A 37 41.39 28.91 13.59
C ASP A 37 42.62 27.98 13.72
N SER A 38 42.61 26.77 13.13
CA SER A 38 43.67 25.75 13.31
C SER A 38 44.35 25.37 11.98
N SER A 39 45.37 26.14 11.57
CA SER A 39 45.99 26.05 10.25
C SER A 39 46.70 24.72 9.92
N ARG A 40 47.05 23.88 10.91
CA ARG A 40 47.79 22.62 10.67
C ARG A 40 46.93 21.35 10.56
N LYS A 41 45.63 21.37 10.90
CA LYS A 41 44.78 20.15 10.96
C LYS A 41 43.64 20.10 9.93
N SER A 42 43.66 21.00 8.93
CA SER A 42 42.61 21.20 7.92
C SER A 42 42.18 19.91 7.16
N ARG A 43 43.11 19.04 6.74
CA ARG A 43 42.76 17.89 5.85
C ARG A 43 41.81 16.86 6.47
N TYR A 44 42.00 16.48 7.73
CA TYR A 44 41.14 15.49 8.41
C TYR A 44 39.72 16.01 8.63
N LEU A 45 39.57 17.31 8.85
CA LEU A 45 38.27 17.94 9.04
C LEU A 45 37.50 18.08 7.72
N TRP A 46 38.17 18.35 6.59
CA TRP A 46 37.52 18.31 5.27
C TRP A 46 36.97 16.92 4.93
N THR A 47 37.67 15.85 5.30
CA THR A 47 37.16 14.48 5.09
C THR A 47 35.92 14.18 5.95
N GLN A 48 35.85 14.69 7.18
CA GLN A 48 34.66 14.57 8.02
C GLN A 48 33.49 15.42 7.49
N LEU A 49 33.78 16.64 7.03
CA LEU A 49 32.80 17.53 6.43
C LEU A 49 32.17 16.88 5.17
N GLY A 50 33.01 16.27 4.33
CA GLY A 50 32.58 15.51 3.17
C GLY A 50 31.70 14.31 3.53
N ALA A 51 32.08 13.51 4.53
CA ALA A 51 31.29 12.35 4.97
C ALA A 51 29.90 12.74 5.50
N LEU A 52 29.83 13.81 6.30
CA LEU A 52 28.58 14.37 6.81
C LEU A 52 27.72 14.95 5.68
N PHE A 53 28.32 15.68 4.72
CA PHE A 53 27.61 16.17 3.55
C PHE A 53 27.01 15.03 2.71
N VAL A 54 27.79 13.96 2.45
CA VAL A 54 27.31 12.78 1.72
C VAL A 54 26.17 12.10 2.47
N THR A 55 26.28 11.95 3.80
CA THR A 55 25.22 11.35 4.63
C THR A 55 23.94 12.19 4.56
N ASN A 56 24.06 13.52 4.56
CA ASN A 56 22.94 14.43 4.41
C ASN A 56 22.26 14.29 3.04
N LEU A 57 23.06 14.29 1.98
CA LEU A 57 22.57 14.14 0.61
C LEU A 57 21.84 12.81 0.42
N VAL A 58 22.38 11.72 0.97
CA VAL A 58 21.75 10.40 0.97
C VAL A 58 20.41 10.44 1.72
N GLY A 59 20.35 11.08 2.88
CA GLY A 59 19.10 11.26 3.63
C GLY A 59 18.03 12.05 2.86
N ILE A 60 18.42 13.13 2.19
CA ILE A 60 17.51 13.93 1.33
C ILE A 60 17.02 13.10 0.14
N ILE A 61 17.92 12.37 -0.54
CA ILE A 61 17.57 11.51 -1.67
C ILE A 61 16.64 10.37 -1.23
N LEU A 62 16.86 9.78 -0.04
CA LEU A 62 15.97 8.80 0.57
C LEU A 62 14.59 9.40 0.85
N GLY A 63 14.53 10.58 1.48
CA GLY A 63 13.26 11.28 1.75
C GLY A 63 12.49 11.58 0.46
N LEU A 64 13.15 12.12 -0.56
CA LEU A 64 12.54 12.39 -1.87
C LEU A 64 12.12 11.09 -2.58
N SER A 65 12.95 10.05 -2.50
CA SER A 65 12.62 8.73 -3.06
C SER A 65 11.38 8.15 -2.40
N LEU A 66 11.23 8.28 -1.09
CA LEU A 66 10.04 7.82 -0.36
C LEU A 66 8.79 8.59 -0.80
N LEU A 67 8.88 9.92 -0.96
CA LEU A 67 7.74 10.76 -1.41
C LEU A 67 7.19 10.33 -2.77
N CYS A 68 8.08 10.06 -3.72
CA CYS A 68 7.74 9.68 -5.09
C CYS A 68 7.29 8.22 -5.20
N ARG A 69 7.88 7.29 -4.44
CA ARG A 69 7.68 5.84 -4.66
C ARG A 69 6.40 5.26 -4.08
N PHE A 70 5.79 5.90 -3.08
CA PHE A 70 4.45 5.47 -2.64
C PHE A 70 3.35 5.69 -3.68
N GLN A 71 3.66 6.31 -4.83
CA GLN A 71 2.69 6.55 -5.89
C GLN A 71 2.26 5.26 -6.60
N SER A 72 3.19 4.34 -6.89
CA SER A 72 2.88 3.09 -7.61
C SER A 72 1.94 2.18 -6.79
N PHE A 73 2.25 1.99 -5.52
CA PHE A 73 1.39 1.23 -4.61
C PHE A 73 0.06 1.94 -4.31
N ALA A 74 0.06 3.27 -4.20
CA ALA A 74 -1.19 4.03 -4.04
C ALA A 74 -2.09 3.92 -5.28
N GLN A 75 -1.50 3.93 -6.49
CA GLN A 75 -2.22 3.68 -7.74
C GLN A 75 -2.79 2.27 -7.77
N GLY A 76 -2.01 1.25 -7.38
CA GLY A 76 -2.49 -0.13 -7.26
C GLY A 76 -3.68 -0.26 -6.29
N HIS A 77 -3.61 0.40 -5.13
CA HIS A 77 -4.73 0.44 -4.19
C HIS A 77 -5.96 1.17 -4.76
N LEU A 78 -5.78 2.29 -5.46
CA LEU A 78 -6.88 3.01 -6.10
C LEU A 78 -7.58 2.14 -7.14
N LEU A 79 -6.83 1.45 -7.99
CA LEU A 79 -7.37 0.51 -8.97
C LEU A 79 -8.12 -0.64 -8.30
N LEU A 80 -7.56 -1.24 -7.24
CA LEU A 80 -8.26 -2.28 -6.47
C LEU A 80 -9.56 -1.76 -5.85
N SER A 81 -9.57 -0.53 -5.34
CA SER A 81 -10.77 0.10 -4.79
C SER A 81 -11.82 0.41 -5.87
N GLU A 82 -11.40 0.77 -7.07
CA GLU A 82 -12.26 1.00 -8.23
C GLU A 82 -12.92 -0.31 -8.67
N LEU A 83 -12.12 -1.36 -8.88
CA LEU A 83 -12.61 -2.71 -9.18
C LEU A 83 -13.53 -3.26 -8.09
N THR A 84 -13.24 -2.97 -6.81
CA THR A 84 -14.12 -3.35 -5.70
C THR A 84 -15.48 -2.65 -5.81
N SER A 85 -15.48 -1.35 -6.14
CA SER A 85 -16.70 -0.56 -6.34
C SER A 85 -17.52 -1.07 -7.52
N GLU A 86 -16.86 -1.39 -8.64
CA GLU A 86 -17.50 -1.99 -9.81
C GLU A 86 -18.09 -3.36 -9.51
N ALA A 87 -17.35 -4.22 -8.81
CA ALA A 87 -17.83 -5.53 -8.39
C ALA A 87 -19.07 -5.42 -7.47
N TRP A 88 -19.10 -4.44 -6.56
CA TRP A 88 -20.29 -4.16 -5.74
C TRP A 88 -21.48 -3.71 -6.59
N LYS A 89 -21.26 -2.80 -7.56
CA LYS A 89 -22.33 -2.36 -8.46
C LYS A 89 -22.93 -3.53 -9.24
N VAL A 90 -22.10 -4.42 -9.80
CA VAL A 90 -22.60 -5.59 -10.54
C VAL A 90 -23.34 -6.55 -9.59
N ALA A 91 -22.83 -6.78 -8.37
CA ALA A 91 -23.51 -7.62 -7.39
C ALA A 91 -24.89 -7.06 -6.98
N ASP A 92 -24.97 -5.76 -6.70
CA ASP A 92 -26.22 -5.08 -6.36
C ASP A 92 -27.21 -5.10 -7.53
N MET A 93 -26.72 -4.92 -8.75
CA MET A 93 -27.52 -5.01 -9.97
C MET A 93 -28.13 -6.40 -10.14
N VAL A 94 -27.37 -7.47 -9.90
CA VAL A 94 -27.89 -8.85 -9.96
C VAL A 94 -29.02 -9.08 -8.95
N VAL A 95 -28.89 -8.52 -7.74
CA VAL A 95 -29.94 -8.56 -6.73
C VAL A 95 -31.16 -7.77 -7.18
N ALA A 96 -30.97 -6.56 -7.70
CA ALA A 96 -32.06 -5.71 -8.21
C ALA A 96 -32.80 -6.39 -9.38
N MET A 97 -32.08 -6.95 -10.36
CA MET A 97 -32.67 -7.72 -11.46
C MET A 97 -33.45 -8.93 -10.98
N ASN A 98 -32.98 -9.65 -9.95
CA ASN A 98 -33.74 -10.75 -9.36
C ASN A 98 -35.08 -10.28 -8.75
N VAL A 99 -35.11 -9.10 -8.11
CA VAL A 99 -36.35 -8.49 -7.62
C VAL A 99 -37.25 -8.08 -8.79
N SER A 100 -36.69 -7.45 -9.81
CA SER A 100 -37.45 -7.00 -10.99
C SER A 100 -38.03 -8.15 -11.81
N THR A 101 -37.28 -9.25 -12.00
CA THR A 101 -37.83 -10.47 -12.63
C THR A 101 -38.92 -11.13 -11.78
N ARG A 102 -38.90 -10.98 -10.45
CA ARG A 102 -40.03 -11.38 -9.58
C ARG A 102 -41.23 -10.47 -9.74
N SER A 103 -41.00 -9.17 -9.82
CA SER A 103 -42.07 -8.21 -10.08
C SER A 103 -42.71 -8.44 -11.45
N PHE A 104 -41.93 -8.71 -12.50
CA PHE A 104 -42.45 -8.98 -13.83
C PHE A 104 -43.28 -10.28 -13.87
N ASP A 105 -42.81 -11.35 -13.25
CA ASP A 105 -43.59 -12.60 -13.11
C ASP A 105 -44.91 -12.38 -12.36
N HIS A 106 -44.88 -11.60 -11.28
CA HIS A 106 -46.10 -11.22 -10.55
C HIS A 106 -47.05 -10.39 -11.42
N ASN A 107 -46.54 -9.49 -12.27
CA ASN A 107 -47.36 -8.75 -13.22
C ASN A 107 -47.98 -9.70 -14.26
N LEU A 108 -47.25 -10.69 -14.76
CA LEU A 108 -47.78 -11.73 -15.65
C LEU A 108 -48.87 -12.59 -14.96
N ASP A 109 -48.71 -12.88 -13.67
CA ASP A 109 -49.76 -13.54 -12.86
C ASP A 109 -51.02 -12.67 -12.72
N ARG A 110 -50.85 -11.36 -12.49
CA ARG A 110 -51.96 -10.41 -12.41
C ARG A 110 -52.74 -10.31 -13.72
N LEU A 111 -52.08 -10.45 -14.87
CA LEU A 111 -52.78 -10.54 -16.16
C LEU A 111 -53.77 -11.72 -16.19
N TYR A 112 -53.40 -12.85 -15.59
CA TYR A 112 -54.29 -14.01 -15.48
C TYR A 112 -55.41 -13.84 -14.45
N SER A 113 -55.19 -13.14 -13.35
CA SER A 113 -56.20 -12.99 -12.30
C SER A 113 -57.16 -11.82 -12.49
N GLU A 114 -56.70 -10.72 -13.12
CA GLU A 114 -57.44 -9.45 -13.15
C GLU A 114 -58.01 -9.11 -14.53
N CYS A 115 -57.46 -9.65 -15.62
CA CYS A 115 -57.93 -9.34 -16.97
C CYS A 115 -59.07 -10.28 -17.42
N PRO A 116 -59.93 -9.83 -18.36
CA PRO A 116 -60.99 -10.66 -18.94
C PRO A 116 -60.44 -11.94 -19.59
N SER A 117 -61.21 -13.03 -19.56
CA SER A 117 -60.82 -14.35 -20.11
C SER A 117 -60.46 -14.31 -21.60
N THR A 118 -61.04 -13.38 -22.37
CA THR A 118 -60.71 -13.15 -23.79
C THR A 118 -59.24 -12.76 -24.00
N THR A 119 -58.64 -12.04 -23.05
CA THR A 119 -57.21 -11.71 -23.06
C THR A 119 -56.37 -12.96 -22.85
N HIS A 120 -56.83 -13.91 -22.03
CA HIS A 120 -56.12 -15.18 -21.79
C HIS A 120 -56.17 -16.09 -23.01
N GLU A 121 -57.29 -16.14 -23.73
CA GLU A 121 -57.41 -16.90 -24.97
C GLU A 121 -56.46 -16.36 -26.05
N PHE A 122 -56.29 -15.04 -26.13
CA PHE A 122 -55.44 -14.41 -27.13
C PHE A 122 -53.94 -14.48 -26.78
N LEU A 123 -53.57 -14.30 -25.50
CA LEU A 123 -52.16 -14.18 -25.08
C LEU A 123 -51.63 -15.39 -24.31
N GLY A 124 -52.45 -16.39 -24.02
CA GLY A 124 -52.11 -17.45 -23.07
C GLY A 124 -50.85 -18.25 -23.44
N SER A 125 -50.65 -18.55 -24.72
CA SER A 125 -49.43 -19.20 -25.21
C SER A 125 -48.20 -18.30 -25.04
N SER A 126 -48.35 -17.00 -25.32
CA SER A 126 -47.26 -16.04 -25.22
C SER A 126 -46.88 -15.75 -23.76
N ILE A 127 -47.84 -15.66 -22.85
CA ILE A 127 -47.55 -15.49 -21.41
C ILE A 127 -46.86 -16.75 -20.85
N THR A 128 -47.27 -17.95 -21.27
CA THR A 128 -46.60 -19.19 -20.83
C THR A 128 -45.17 -19.30 -21.36
N GLU A 129 -44.92 -18.87 -22.60
CA GLU A 129 -43.56 -18.73 -23.16
C GLU A 129 -42.71 -17.74 -22.35
N MET A 130 -43.24 -16.54 -22.09
CA MET A 130 -42.58 -15.50 -21.28
C MET A 130 -42.22 -15.99 -19.87
N LYS A 131 -43.10 -16.76 -19.22
CA LYS A 131 -42.79 -17.41 -17.92
C LYS A 131 -41.68 -18.44 -18.03
N GLY A 132 -41.63 -19.18 -19.14
CA GLY A 132 -40.53 -20.10 -19.45
C GLY A 132 -39.18 -19.38 -19.59
N GLU A 133 -39.16 -18.25 -20.30
CA GLU A 133 -38.02 -17.35 -20.42
C GLU A 133 -37.57 -16.79 -19.07
N LEU A 134 -38.54 -16.41 -18.24
CA LEU A 134 -38.29 -15.89 -16.90
C LEU A 134 -37.62 -16.90 -15.99
N LYS A 135 -37.97 -18.18 -16.11
CA LYS A 135 -37.29 -19.26 -15.41
C LYS A 135 -35.82 -19.39 -15.85
N LYS A 136 -35.52 -19.22 -17.14
CA LYS A 136 -34.14 -19.22 -17.66
C LYS A 136 -33.36 -18.01 -17.14
N ALA A 137 -33.95 -16.82 -17.21
CA ALA A 137 -33.35 -15.59 -16.68
C ALA A 137 -33.02 -15.71 -15.18
N ARG A 138 -33.96 -16.21 -14.36
CA ARG A 138 -33.71 -16.44 -12.93
C ARG A 138 -32.60 -17.46 -12.67
N ALA A 139 -32.50 -18.51 -13.48
CA ALA A 139 -31.41 -19.48 -13.36
C ALA A 139 -30.05 -18.83 -13.68
N ALA A 140 -29.97 -18.00 -14.73
CA ALA A 140 -28.78 -17.24 -15.08
C ALA A 140 -28.40 -16.24 -13.97
N LEU A 141 -29.37 -15.51 -13.40
CA LEU A 141 -29.15 -14.62 -12.26
C LEU A 141 -28.65 -15.37 -11.02
N ALA A 142 -29.20 -16.55 -10.71
CA ALA A 142 -28.73 -17.35 -9.59
C ALA A 142 -27.29 -17.84 -9.80
N GLY A 143 -26.95 -18.26 -11.02
CA GLY A 143 -25.57 -18.61 -11.39
C GLY A 143 -24.61 -17.44 -11.24
N LEU A 144 -25.01 -16.27 -11.74
CA LEU A 144 -24.21 -15.04 -11.65
C LEU A 144 -24.04 -14.57 -10.20
N HIS A 145 -25.11 -14.62 -9.40
CA HIS A 145 -25.06 -14.32 -7.98
C HIS A 145 -24.05 -15.22 -7.24
N GLY A 146 -24.11 -16.55 -7.45
CA GLY A 146 -23.16 -17.47 -6.83
C GLY A 146 -21.70 -17.29 -7.27
N MET A 147 -21.46 -16.77 -8.48
CA MET A 147 -20.11 -16.43 -8.94
C MET A 147 -19.57 -15.15 -8.31
N LEU A 148 -20.44 -14.15 -8.09
CA LEU A 148 -20.08 -12.80 -7.64
C LEU A 148 -20.18 -12.58 -6.13
N GLU A 149 -20.92 -13.41 -5.39
CA GLU A 149 -21.26 -13.19 -3.98
C GLU A 149 -20.05 -12.82 -3.09
N HIS A 150 -18.91 -13.49 -3.31
CA HIS A 150 -17.71 -13.28 -2.50
C HIS A 150 -16.68 -12.35 -3.14
N LEU A 151 -16.84 -12.02 -4.43
CA LEU A 151 -15.84 -11.28 -5.18
C LEU A 151 -15.59 -9.86 -4.62
N PRO A 152 -16.61 -9.04 -4.31
CA PRO A 152 -16.39 -7.73 -3.72
C PRO A 152 -15.68 -7.79 -2.37
N GLY A 153 -16.03 -8.78 -1.54
CA GLY A 153 -15.40 -8.98 -0.23
C GLY A 153 -13.93 -9.38 -0.35
N LEU A 154 -13.59 -10.23 -1.33
CA LEU A 154 -12.21 -10.64 -1.60
C LEU A 154 -11.37 -9.47 -2.12
N LEU A 155 -11.90 -8.66 -3.04
CA LEU A 155 -11.23 -7.47 -3.57
C LEU A 155 -11.01 -6.42 -2.47
N LEU A 156 -12.01 -6.19 -1.61
CA LEU A 156 -11.88 -5.30 -0.46
C LEU A 156 -10.80 -5.78 0.51
N ALA A 157 -10.81 -7.08 0.86
CA ALA A 157 -9.80 -7.66 1.74
C ALA A 157 -8.39 -7.56 1.13
N LEU A 158 -8.26 -7.70 -0.19
CA LEU A 158 -7.00 -7.52 -0.90
C LEU A 158 -6.55 -6.04 -0.88
N ALA A 159 -7.46 -5.10 -1.10
CA ALA A 159 -7.20 -3.67 -1.01
C ALA A 159 -6.72 -3.29 0.40
N ASP A 160 -7.38 -3.78 1.45
CA ASP A 160 -7.00 -3.53 2.85
C ASP A 160 -5.64 -4.15 3.20
N ARG A 161 -5.36 -5.38 2.76
CA ARG A 161 -4.05 -6.00 2.92
C ARG A 161 -2.95 -5.23 2.19
N SER A 162 -3.22 -4.77 0.98
CA SER A 162 -2.27 -3.95 0.21
C SER A 162 -1.96 -2.65 0.94
N ARG A 163 -2.98 -2.00 1.51
CA ARG A 163 -2.82 -0.79 2.32
C ARG A 163 -1.99 -1.06 3.57
N SER A 164 -2.28 -2.14 4.30
CA SER A 164 -1.52 -2.54 5.48
C SER A 164 -0.04 -2.76 5.13
N LEU A 165 0.24 -3.47 4.04
CA LEU A 165 1.60 -3.71 3.55
C LEU A 165 2.34 -2.41 3.21
N VAL A 166 1.67 -1.48 2.50
CA VAL A 166 2.23 -0.16 2.20
C VAL A 166 2.54 0.63 3.47
N THR A 167 1.63 0.61 4.45
CA THR A 167 1.87 1.30 5.72
C THR A 167 3.03 0.68 6.49
N SER A 168 3.15 -0.64 6.52
CA SER A 168 4.26 -1.35 7.17
C SER A 168 5.61 -1.05 6.50
N LEU A 169 5.65 -1.02 5.17
CA LEU A 169 6.85 -0.60 4.42
C LEU A 169 7.21 0.86 4.69
N THR A 170 6.22 1.74 4.79
CA THR A 170 6.44 3.14 5.16
C THR A 170 7.09 3.24 6.54
N TRP A 171 6.58 2.48 7.51
CA TRP A 171 7.17 2.45 8.86
C TRP A 171 8.56 1.83 8.89
N CYS A 172 8.84 0.81 8.09
CA CYS A 172 10.19 0.24 7.94
C CYS A 172 11.20 1.27 7.44
N GLN A 173 10.76 2.33 6.77
CA GLN A 173 11.62 3.40 6.26
C GLN A 173 11.69 4.59 7.23
N VAL A 174 10.56 4.96 7.82
CA VAL A 174 10.48 6.05 8.81
C VAL A 174 11.27 5.73 10.08
N LEU A 175 11.19 4.50 10.59
CA LEU A 175 11.81 4.12 11.85
C LEU A 175 13.35 4.25 11.83
N PRO A 176 14.09 3.71 10.84
CA PRO A 176 15.52 3.95 10.71
C PRO A 176 15.88 5.42 10.61
N LEU A 177 15.15 6.21 9.81
CA LEU A 177 15.41 7.65 9.67
C LEU A 177 15.21 8.41 10.98
N LEU A 178 14.14 8.11 11.72
CA LEU A 178 13.90 8.68 13.05
C LEU A 178 15.00 8.26 14.03
N ALA A 179 15.39 7.00 14.02
CA ALA A 179 16.45 6.50 14.91
C ALA A 179 17.79 7.20 14.61
N ILE A 180 18.12 7.40 13.34
CA ILE A 180 19.30 8.16 12.90
C ILE A 180 19.20 9.63 13.34
N ALA A 181 18.05 10.28 13.18
CA ALA A 181 17.84 11.64 13.65
C ALA A 181 18.04 11.76 15.18
N VAL A 182 17.52 10.79 15.96
CA VAL A 182 17.75 10.70 17.40
C VAL A 182 19.24 10.52 17.72
N CYS A 183 19.96 9.68 16.97
CA CYS A 183 21.41 9.54 17.11
C CYS A 183 22.13 10.87 16.90
N PHE A 184 21.75 11.62 15.86
CA PHE A 184 22.34 12.93 15.59
C PHE A 184 22.06 13.95 16.70
N VAL A 185 20.84 13.99 17.22
CA VAL A 185 20.50 14.87 18.36
C VAL A 185 21.30 14.49 19.60
N ALA A 186 21.41 13.19 19.91
CA ALA A 186 22.21 12.72 21.04
C ALA A 186 23.69 13.12 20.88
N LEU A 187 24.26 12.93 19.70
CA LEU A 187 25.63 13.34 19.38
C LEU A 187 25.84 14.85 19.48
N ALA A 188 24.90 15.64 18.95
CA ALA A 188 24.95 17.10 19.04
C ALA A 188 24.94 17.54 20.50
N MET A 189 23.99 17.04 21.29
CA MET A 189 23.86 17.33 22.73
C MET A 189 25.15 17.01 23.48
N LEU A 190 25.81 15.90 23.16
CA LEU A 190 27.10 15.56 23.76
C LEU A 190 28.18 16.59 23.41
N VAL A 191 28.31 16.96 22.13
CA VAL A 191 29.28 17.97 21.69
C VAL A 191 29.02 19.31 22.40
N PHE A 192 27.77 19.73 22.55
CA PHE A 192 27.40 20.95 23.28
C PHE A 192 27.67 20.85 24.79
N LEU A 193 27.32 19.73 25.43
CA LEU A 193 27.59 19.51 26.86
C LEU A 193 29.09 19.42 27.16
N HIS A 194 29.89 18.98 26.20
CA HIS A 194 31.34 18.89 26.34
C HIS A 194 32.05 20.23 26.12
N GLU A 195 31.38 21.25 25.58
CA GLU A 195 31.98 22.54 25.28
C GLU A 195 32.12 23.39 26.57
N PRO A 196 33.35 23.80 26.96
CA PRO A 196 33.62 24.46 28.24
C PRO A 196 33.13 25.92 28.33
N SER A 197 32.43 26.42 27.30
CA SER A 197 32.04 27.83 27.18
C SER A 197 30.77 28.21 27.95
N SER A 198 30.19 27.29 28.72
CA SER A 198 29.11 27.61 29.67
C SER A 198 29.71 28.01 31.03
N PRO A 199 29.80 29.32 31.35
CA PRO A 199 30.33 29.78 32.64
C PRO A 199 29.51 29.32 33.86
N CYS A 200 28.35 28.70 33.64
CA CYS A 200 27.47 28.20 34.70
C CYS A 200 27.50 26.67 34.89
N SER A 201 28.28 25.91 34.11
CA SER A 201 28.37 24.46 34.30
C SER A 201 29.63 24.07 35.07
N SER A 202 29.44 23.57 36.28
CA SER A 202 30.42 22.83 37.09
C SER A 202 30.79 21.48 36.43
N GLY A 203 31.05 21.48 35.12
CA GLY A 203 30.89 20.36 34.19
C GLY A 203 31.93 19.22 34.18
N PRO A 204 33.15 19.29 34.76
CA PRO A 204 34.06 18.15 34.69
C PRO A 204 33.73 17.02 35.69
N THR A 205 32.90 17.26 36.71
CA THR A 205 32.58 16.25 37.73
C THR A 205 31.45 15.29 37.33
N LEU A 206 30.47 15.74 36.53
CA LEU A 206 29.37 14.87 36.10
C LEU A 206 29.82 13.87 35.01
N ALA A 207 30.61 14.33 34.04
CA ALA A 207 31.17 13.48 32.98
C ALA A 207 32.21 12.47 33.51
N LYS A 208 32.94 12.81 34.59
CA LYS A 208 33.87 11.87 35.27
C LYS A 208 33.16 10.77 36.05
N ARG A 209 31.94 11.01 36.55
CA ARG A 209 31.23 10.05 37.44
C ARG A 209 30.27 9.12 36.71
N CYS A 210 29.92 9.42 35.47
CA CYS A 210 28.89 8.68 34.76
C CYS A 210 29.54 7.79 33.69
N SER A 211 29.80 6.51 34.05
CA SER A 211 30.33 5.49 33.14
C SER A 211 29.51 5.33 31.86
N CYS A 212 28.20 5.63 31.93
CA CYS A 212 27.28 5.61 30.78
C CYS A 212 27.59 6.64 29.69
N PHE A 213 28.33 7.72 30.00
CA PHE A 213 28.71 8.76 29.05
C PHE A 213 30.10 8.53 28.45
N GLN A 214 30.75 7.42 28.75
CA GLN A 214 31.98 7.04 28.06
C GLN A 214 31.68 6.74 26.59
N LEU A 215 32.49 7.30 25.70
CA LEU A 215 32.38 7.17 24.24
C LEU A 215 32.04 5.75 23.73
N PRO A 216 32.72 4.69 24.21
CA PRO A 216 32.47 3.34 23.73
C PRO A 216 31.07 2.85 24.11
N CYS A 217 30.60 3.19 25.31
CA CYS A 217 29.29 2.82 25.81
C CYS A 217 28.17 3.54 25.04
N LEU A 218 28.41 4.77 24.58
CA LEU A 218 27.42 5.53 23.84
C LEU A 218 27.34 5.13 22.37
N ALA A 219 28.49 4.89 21.72
CA ALA A 219 28.53 4.28 20.40
C ALA A 219 27.85 2.91 20.40
N SER A 220 28.12 2.08 21.43
CA SER A 220 27.48 0.78 21.61
C SER A 220 25.97 0.87 21.87
N SER A 221 25.51 1.82 22.68
CA SER A 221 24.11 1.88 23.11
C SER A 221 23.19 2.59 22.13
N VAL A 222 23.73 3.48 21.29
CA VAL A 222 22.94 4.29 20.35
C VAL A 222 23.10 3.78 18.91
N LEU A 223 24.33 3.52 18.43
CA LEU A 223 24.56 3.18 17.03
C LEU A 223 24.17 1.72 16.71
N VAL A 224 24.48 0.77 17.60
CA VAL A 224 24.23 -0.66 17.35
C VAL A 224 22.74 -0.96 17.17
N PRO A 225 21.81 -0.45 18.01
CA PRO A 225 20.38 -0.64 17.79
C PRO A 225 19.89 -0.08 16.46
N VAL A 226 20.43 1.07 16.02
CA VAL A 226 20.08 1.66 14.72
C VAL A 226 20.58 0.81 13.57
N LEU A 227 21.80 0.28 13.65
CA LEU A 227 22.32 -0.66 12.66
C LEU A 227 21.48 -1.93 12.56
N ILE A 228 21.07 -2.51 13.70
CA ILE A 228 20.19 -3.68 13.75
C ILE A 228 18.84 -3.36 13.10
N LEU A 229 18.27 -2.19 13.40
CA LEU A 229 17.00 -1.74 12.82
C LEU A 229 17.09 -1.56 11.30
N VAL A 230 18.12 -0.87 10.81
CA VAL A 230 18.39 -0.67 9.38
C VAL A 230 18.57 -2.03 8.67
N ALA A 231 19.35 -2.93 9.26
CA ALA A 231 19.57 -4.26 8.72
C ALA A 231 18.28 -5.10 8.68
N GLY A 232 17.46 -5.03 9.73
CA GLY A 232 16.17 -5.71 9.80
C GLY A 232 15.20 -5.20 8.72
N CYS A 233 15.10 -3.89 8.54
CA CYS A 233 14.27 -3.28 7.50
C CYS A 233 14.78 -3.66 6.09
N GLY A 234 16.09 -3.60 5.85
CA GLY A 234 16.69 -4.03 4.60
C GLY A 234 16.44 -5.51 4.29
N ALA A 235 16.49 -6.39 5.30
CA ALA A 235 16.17 -7.81 5.15
C ALA A 235 14.69 -8.04 4.82
N ALA A 236 13.77 -7.32 5.47
CA ALA A 236 12.34 -7.38 5.19
C ALA A 236 12.01 -6.90 3.76
N GLU A 237 12.67 -5.83 3.30
CA GLU A 237 12.54 -5.31 1.94
C GLU A 237 13.06 -6.30 0.90
N LEU A 238 14.21 -6.91 1.15
CA LEU A 238 14.76 -7.96 0.29
C LEU A 238 13.81 -9.16 0.22
N LEU A 239 13.29 -9.61 1.36
CA LEU A 239 12.34 -10.72 1.43
C LEU A 239 11.09 -10.41 0.59
N LEU A 240 10.54 -9.20 0.71
CA LEU A 240 9.39 -8.77 -0.07
C LEU A 240 9.71 -8.63 -1.57
N ALA A 241 10.89 -8.12 -1.92
CA ALA A 241 11.34 -8.04 -3.31
C ALA A 241 11.49 -9.45 -3.93
N VAL A 242 12.02 -10.42 -3.17
CA VAL A 242 12.14 -11.81 -3.60
C VAL A 242 10.76 -12.44 -3.77
N PHE A 243 9.85 -12.28 -2.80
CA PHE A 243 8.48 -12.81 -2.92
C PHE A 243 7.72 -12.18 -4.07
N SER A 244 7.76 -10.86 -4.22
CA SER A 244 7.11 -10.19 -5.36
C SER A 244 7.71 -10.64 -6.70
N SER A 245 9.03 -10.80 -6.79
CA SER A 245 9.68 -11.33 -7.99
C SER A 245 9.27 -12.76 -8.32
N THR A 246 9.13 -13.65 -7.33
CA THR A 246 8.68 -15.02 -7.57
C THR A 246 7.22 -15.07 -8.03
N LEU A 247 6.34 -14.26 -7.43
CA LEU A 247 4.95 -14.08 -7.87
C LEU A 247 4.90 -13.61 -9.33
N CYS A 248 5.68 -12.59 -9.66
CA CYS A 248 5.69 -11.95 -10.98
C CYS A 248 6.34 -12.78 -12.09
N ARG A 249 7.11 -13.82 -11.75
CA ARG A 249 7.67 -14.73 -12.76
C ARG A 249 6.60 -15.60 -13.42
N ARG A 250 5.55 -15.96 -12.66
CA ARG A 250 4.41 -16.77 -13.13
C ARG A 250 3.13 -16.29 -12.43
N PRO A 251 2.63 -15.09 -12.78
CA PRO A 251 1.54 -14.46 -12.05
C PRO A 251 0.25 -15.29 -12.17
N GLU A 252 -0.03 -15.83 -13.35
CA GLU A 252 -1.19 -16.69 -13.63
C GLU A 252 -1.19 -17.95 -12.76
N THR A 253 -0.11 -18.74 -12.79
CA THR A 253 0.00 -19.98 -12.00
C THR A 253 -0.10 -19.69 -10.51
N THR A 254 0.50 -18.59 -10.05
CA THR A 254 0.47 -18.26 -8.62
C THR A 254 -0.90 -17.79 -8.18
N MET A 255 -1.59 -17.00 -9.02
CA MET A 255 -2.97 -16.59 -8.77
C MET A 255 -3.90 -17.81 -8.73
N LEU A 256 -3.76 -18.75 -9.66
CA LEU A 256 -4.53 -19.99 -9.65
C LEU A 256 -4.27 -20.84 -8.40
N ASN A 257 -3.01 -20.96 -7.98
CA ASN A 257 -2.67 -21.66 -6.74
C ASN A 257 -3.27 -20.98 -5.51
N TYR A 258 -3.22 -19.64 -5.44
CA TYR A 258 -3.82 -18.86 -4.36
C TYR A 258 -5.34 -19.04 -4.32
N VAL A 259 -6.00 -18.91 -5.48
CA VAL A 259 -7.45 -19.05 -5.60
C VAL A 259 -7.90 -20.47 -5.25
N ASN A 260 -7.19 -21.49 -5.71
CA ASN A 260 -7.47 -22.87 -5.31
C ASN A 260 -7.25 -23.11 -3.81
N ALA A 261 -6.21 -22.51 -3.22
CA ALA A 261 -5.94 -22.63 -1.78
C ALA A 261 -6.98 -21.92 -0.91
N VAL A 262 -7.51 -20.78 -1.35
CA VAL A 262 -8.45 -19.95 -0.56
C VAL A 262 -9.91 -20.31 -0.83
N LEU A 263 -10.26 -20.58 -2.10
CA LEU A 263 -11.64 -20.79 -2.55
C LEU A 263 -11.94 -22.26 -2.89
N GLY A 264 -10.94 -23.13 -2.98
CA GLY A 264 -11.12 -24.53 -3.35
C GLY A 264 -11.78 -24.70 -4.72
N SER A 265 -12.71 -25.65 -4.82
CA SER A 265 -13.48 -25.95 -6.03
C SER A 265 -14.76 -25.10 -6.17
N SER A 266 -14.72 -23.82 -5.80
CA SER A 266 -15.88 -22.92 -5.92
C SER A 266 -16.14 -22.46 -7.35
N ALA A 267 -17.35 -21.93 -7.60
CA ALA A 267 -17.69 -21.31 -8.89
C ALA A 267 -16.76 -20.14 -9.23
N THR A 268 -16.39 -19.33 -8.25
CA THR A 268 -15.43 -18.22 -8.41
C THR A 268 -14.03 -18.72 -8.81
N SER A 269 -13.62 -19.89 -8.31
CA SER A 269 -12.35 -20.53 -8.67
C SER A 269 -12.34 -20.93 -10.15
N ASN A 270 -13.39 -21.61 -10.62
CA ASN A 270 -13.56 -21.96 -12.02
C ASN A 270 -13.64 -20.72 -12.93
N LEU A 271 -14.34 -19.67 -12.49
CA LEU A 271 -14.43 -18.42 -13.22
C LEU A 271 -13.04 -17.78 -13.39
N THR A 272 -12.22 -17.80 -12.34
CA THR A 272 -10.84 -17.30 -12.40
C THR A 272 -10.01 -18.07 -13.43
N VAL A 273 -10.13 -19.41 -13.46
CA VAL A 273 -9.46 -20.26 -14.45
C VAL A 273 -9.87 -19.86 -15.88
N GLN A 274 -11.17 -19.62 -16.10
CA GLN A 274 -11.68 -19.20 -17.41
C GLN A 274 -11.11 -17.85 -17.85
N TYR A 275 -11.05 -16.85 -16.96
CA TYR A 275 -10.46 -15.55 -17.28
C TYR A 275 -8.95 -15.62 -17.53
N ILE A 276 -8.20 -16.37 -16.72
CA ILE A 276 -6.74 -16.47 -16.85
C ILE A 276 -6.35 -17.19 -18.14
N HIS A 277 -7.03 -18.29 -18.48
CA HIS A 277 -6.73 -19.01 -19.71
C HIS A 277 -7.38 -18.40 -20.96
N ASN A 278 -8.07 -17.26 -20.82
CA ASN A 278 -8.91 -16.67 -21.86
C ASN A 278 -9.82 -17.72 -22.52
N ALA A 279 -10.36 -18.63 -21.69
CA ALA A 279 -11.14 -19.76 -22.16
C ALA A 279 -12.54 -19.27 -22.52
N THR A 280 -12.88 -19.36 -23.80
CA THR A 280 -14.25 -19.21 -24.27
C THR A 280 -14.95 -20.58 -24.26
N PRO A 281 -16.18 -20.71 -23.72
CA PRO A 281 -17.02 -19.66 -23.14
C PRO A 281 -16.76 -19.38 -21.64
N ASN A 282 -16.88 -18.11 -21.25
CA ASN A 282 -16.88 -17.67 -19.86
C ASN A 282 -18.30 -17.73 -19.29
N GLY A 283 -18.51 -18.52 -18.24
CA GLY A 283 -19.85 -18.77 -17.70
C GLY A 283 -20.56 -17.53 -17.17
N ALA A 284 -19.83 -16.50 -16.69
CA ALA A 284 -20.45 -15.25 -16.25
C ALA A 284 -20.96 -14.43 -17.44
N VAL A 285 -20.14 -14.29 -18.49
CA VAL A 285 -20.50 -13.59 -19.72
C VAL A 285 -21.64 -14.29 -20.45
N GLU A 286 -21.63 -15.63 -20.48
CA GLU A 286 -22.72 -16.42 -21.06
C GLU A 286 -24.04 -16.18 -20.31
N ASN A 287 -24.04 -16.19 -18.98
CA ASN A 287 -25.25 -15.90 -18.20
C ASN A 287 -25.76 -14.46 -18.43
N LEU A 288 -24.85 -13.49 -18.58
CA LEU A 288 -25.21 -12.10 -18.90
C LEU A 288 -25.83 -11.97 -20.29
N HIS A 289 -25.28 -12.64 -21.31
CA HIS A 289 -25.87 -12.65 -22.65
C HIS A 289 -27.22 -13.37 -22.71
N VAL A 290 -27.38 -14.47 -21.96
CA VAL A 290 -28.68 -15.12 -21.81
C VAL A 290 -29.68 -14.14 -21.22
N LEU A 291 -29.31 -13.42 -20.14
CA LEU A 291 -30.16 -12.39 -19.55
C LEU A 291 -30.52 -11.28 -20.54
N GLN A 292 -29.55 -10.83 -21.32
CA GLN A 292 -29.75 -9.76 -22.30
C GLN A 292 -30.74 -10.19 -23.37
N ALA A 293 -30.57 -11.39 -23.93
CA ALA A 293 -31.49 -11.94 -24.91
C ALA A 293 -32.91 -12.08 -24.36
N GLN A 294 -33.08 -12.52 -23.10
CA GLN A 294 -34.41 -12.61 -22.48
C GLN A 294 -35.02 -11.22 -22.22
N LEU A 295 -34.26 -10.26 -21.67
CA LEU A 295 -34.78 -8.91 -21.42
C LEU A 295 -35.15 -8.18 -22.72
N SER A 296 -34.37 -8.32 -23.79
CA SER A 296 -34.70 -7.76 -25.10
C SER A 296 -35.96 -8.40 -25.68
N SER A 297 -36.12 -9.72 -25.57
CA SER A 297 -37.36 -10.43 -25.94
C SER A 297 -38.56 -9.85 -25.17
N TRP A 298 -38.40 -9.58 -23.88
CA TRP A 298 -39.48 -9.03 -23.06
C TRP A 298 -39.82 -7.59 -23.41
N ASP A 299 -38.82 -6.75 -23.69
CA ASP A 299 -39.06 -5.37 -24.13
C ASP A 299 -39.77 -5.33 -25.49
N GLU A 300 -39.37 -6.17 -26.44
CA GLU A 300 -40.05 -6.31 -27.73
C GLU A 300 -41.50 -6.79 -27.54
N TRP A 301 -41.72 -7.78 -26.66
CA TRP A 301 -43.05 -8.27 -26.34
C TRP A 301 -43.95 -7.20 -25.70
N VAL A 302 -43.43 -6.47 -24.70
CA VAL A 302 -44.17 -5.38 -24.03
C VAL A 302 -44.44 -4.24 -25.01
N THR A 303 -43.50 -3.92 -25.88
CA THR A 303 -43.68 -2.87 -26.90
C THR A 303 -44.74 -3.28 -27.92
N THR A 304 -44.75 -4.54 -28.35
CA THR A 304 -45.68 -5.06 -29.35
C THR A 304 -47.09 -5.24 -28.80
N TYR A 305 -47.24 -5.84 -27.63
CA TYR A 305 -48.54 -6.24 -27.08
C TYR A 305 -49.03 -5.34 -25.94
N GLY A 306 -48.16 -4.57 -25.28
CA GLY A 306 -48.47 -3.83 -24.05
C GLY A 306 -49.61 -2.83 -24.20
N VAL A 307 -49.67 -2.09 -25.32
CA VAL A 307 -50.76 -1.13 -25.57
C VAL A 307 -52.10 -1.85 -25.78
N ALA A 308 -52.10 -3.00 -26.46
CA ALA A 308 -53.30 -3.80 -26.67
C ALA A 308 -53.78 -4.42 -25.34
N ILE A 309 -52.85 -4.94 -24.53
CA ILE A 309 -53.11 -5.46 -23.19
C ILE A 309 -53.71 -4.37 -22.31
N GLN A 310 -53.11 -3.17 -22.28
CA GLN A 310 -53.56 -2.07 -21.43
C GLN A 310 -54.97 -1.59 -21.80
N ARG A 311 -55.35 -1.62 -23.09
CA ARG A 311 -56.74 -1.30 -23.52
C ARG A 311 -57.75 -2.32 -23.02
N SER A 312 -57.40 -3.61 -23.04
CA SER A 312 -58.28 -4.70 -22.57
C SER A 312 -58.24 -4.89 -21.06
N CYS A 313 -57.17 -4.42 -20.41
CA CYS A 313 -56.90 -4.59 -19.00
C CYS A 313 -56.25 -3.32 -18.42
N PRO A 314 -57.06 -2.32 -18.03
CA PRO A 314 -56.54 -1.03 -17.54
C PRO A 314 -55.70 -1.11 -16.27
N ALA A 315 -55.76 -2.23 -15.54
CA ALA A 315 -54.91 -2.48 -14.37
C ALA A 315 -53.44 -2.73 -14.75
N TRP A 316 -53.15 -3.08 -16.00
CA TRP A 316 -51.79 -3.26 -16.52
C TRP A 316 -51.18 -1.92 -16.95
N ASP A 317 -50.04 -1.57 -16.36
CA ASP A 317 -49.29 -0.35 -16.70
C ASP A 317 -48.11 -0.68 -17.64
N ALA A 318 -48.38 -0.68 -18.94
CA ALA A 318 -47.39 -0.99 -19.97
C ALA A 318 -46.19 -0.01 -19.96
N ALA A 319 -46.43 1.27 -19.64
CA ALA A 319 -45.40 2.28 -19.64
C ALA A 319 -44.40 2.05 -18.49
N ASN A 320 -44.89 1.79 -17.29
CA ASN A 320 -44.03 1.47 -16.14
C ASN A 320 -43.26 0.16 -16.35
N VAL A 321 -43.91 -0.88 -16.89
CA VAL A 321 -43.23 -2.16 -17.18
C VAL A 321 -42.11 -1.97 -18.22
N SER A 322 -42.39 -1.26 -19.32
CA SER A 322 -41.38 -0.96 -20.34
C SER A 322 -40.23 -0.12 -19.79
N GLN A 323 -40.51 0.91 -18.99
CA GLN A 323 -39.47 1.74 -18.38
C GLN A 323 -38.56 0.92 -17.45
N ASN A 324 -39.12 0.01 -16.65
CA ASN A 324 -38.34 -0.86 -15.78
C ASN A 324 -37.51 -1.88 -16.59
N LEU A 325 -38.03 -2.40 -17.70
CA LEU A 325 -37.28 -3.29 -18.60
C LEU A 325 -36.10 -2.55 -19.25
N GLN A 326 -36.32 -1.35 -19.76
CA GLN A 326 -35.27 -0.52 -20.36
C GLN A 326 -34.17 -0.15 -19.36
N ALA A 327 -34.55 0.19 -18.12
CA ALA A 327 -33.60 0.43 -17.05
C ALA A 327 -32.73 -0.83 -16.81
N MET A 328 -33.35 -2.01 -16.69
CA MET A 328 -32.61 -3.27 -16.53
C MET A 328 -31.69 -3.58 -17.72
N ILE A 329 -32.14 -3.36 -18.96
CA ILE A 329 -31.30 -3.57 -20.15
C ILE A 329 -30.06 -2.66 -20.09
N SER A 330 -30.26 -1.37 -19.79
CA SER A 330 -29.14 -0.41 -19.70
C SER A 330 -28.13 -0.74 -18.60
N GLU A 331 -28.60 -1.24 -17.46
CA GLU A 331 -27.73 -1.71 -16.38
C GLU A 331 -27.00 -2.99 -16.79
N LEU A 332 -27.70 -3.92 -17.47
CA LEU A 332 -27.11 -5.17 -17.94
C LEU A 332 -26.00 -4.96 -18.97
N ASP A 333 -26.19 -4.03 -19.91
CA ASP A 333 -25.16 -3.68 -20.90
C ASP A 333 -23.88 -3.19 -20.20
N THR A 334 -24.03 -2.40 -19.14
CA THR A 334 -22.91 -1.95 -18.31
C THR A 334 -22.20 -3.13 -17.63
N ALA A 335 -22.95 -4.10 -17.11
CA ALA A 335 -22.36 -5.29 -16.48
C ALA A 335 -21.70 -6.24 -17.49
N VAL A 336 -22.23 -6.35 -18.71
CA VAL A 336 -21.60 -7.08 -19.81
C VAL A 336 -20.25 -6.46 -20.11
N GLU A 337 -20.18 -5.14 -20.31
CA GLU A 337 -18.93 -4.42 -20.58
C GLU A 337 -17.86 -4.68 -19.50
N PHE A 338 -18.25 -4.65 -18.22
CA PHE A 338 -17.32 -4.93 -17.12
C PHE A 338 -16.89 -6.41 -17.02
N ALA A 339 -17.77 -7.34 -17.36
CA ALA A 339 -17.48 -8.76 -17.33
C ALA A 339 -16.73 -9.24 -18.59
N GLU A 340 -16.62 -8.41 -19.63
CA GLU A 340 -15.88 -8.81 -20.82
C GLU A 340 -14.39 -9.08 -20.51
N PRO A 341 -13.82 -10.15 -21.07
CA PRO A 341 -12.38 -10.40 -20.94
C PRO A 341 -11.52 -9.24 -21.44
N SER A 342 -11.99 -8.50 -22.45
CA SER A 342 -11.31 -7.33 -23.01
C SER A 342 -11.04 -6.24 -21.95
N HIS A 343 -12.03 -5.97 -21.08
CA HIS A 343 -11.93 -5.00 -20.01
C HIS A 343 -11.07 -5.52 -18.85
N LEU A 344 -11.35 -6.72 -18.36
CA LEU A 344 -10.64 -7.30 -17.21
C LEU A 344 -9.16 -7.60 -17.50
N THR A 345 -8.82 -7.98 -18.74
CA THR A 345 -7.42 -8.18 -19.14
C THR A 345 -6.64 -6.87 -19.17
N LEU A 346 -7.27 -5.76 -19.57
CA LEU A 346 -6.63 -4.44 -19.52
C LEU A 346 -6.31 -4.03 -18.08
N GLU A 347 -7.27 -4.18 -17.15
CA GLU A 347 -7.03 -3.86 -15.74
C GLU A 347 -6.02 -4.80 -15.09
N TRP A 348 -6.06 -6.10 -15.43
CA TRP A 348 -5.04 -7.06 -14.99
C TRP A 348 -3.64 -6.68 -15.46
N THR A 349 -3.46 -6.32 -16.75
CA THR A 349 -2.15 -5.91 -17.27
C THR A 349 -1.65 -4.62 -16.61
N ARG A 350 -2.54 -3.69 -16.28
CA ARG A 350 -2.22 -2.47 -15.54
C ARG A 350 -1.74 -2.78 -14.12
N ILE A 351 -2.48 -3.61 -13.37
CA ILE A 351 -2.09 -4.04 -12.02
C ILE A 351 -0.77 -4.81 -12.06
N HIS A 352 -0.63 -5.74 -13.01
CA HIS A 352 0.59 -6.50 -13.20
C HIS A 352 1.78 -5.58 -13.49
N HIS A 353 1.65 -4.60 -14.37
CA HIS A 353 2.72 -3.64 -14.66
C HIS A 353 3.09 -2.79 -13.42
N LEU A 354 2.10 -2.33 -12.67
CA LEU A 354 2.33 -1.54 -11.45
C LEU A 354 3.04 -2.36 -10.36
N VAL A 355 2.63 -3.61 -10.14
CA VAL A 355 3.20 -4.47 -9.09
C VAL A 355 4.54 -5.07 -9.54
N CYS A 356 4.57 -5.71 -10.70
CA CYS A 356 5.71 -6.48 -11.18
C CYS A 356 6.78 -5.64 -11.89
N GLY A 357 6.39 -4.53 -12.50
CA GLY A 357 7.35 -3.61 -13.12
C GLY A 357 7.81 -2.57 -12.11
N VAL A 358 6.94 -1.59 -11.86
CA VAL A 358 7.29 -0.41 -11.06
C VAL A 358 7.52 -0.77 -9.59
N GLY A 359 6.65 -1.58 -9.00
CA GLY A 359 6.70 -1.96 -7.59
C GLY A 359 7.98 -2.71 -7.21
N ILE A 360 8.38 -3.73 -7.99
CA ILE A 360 9.65 -4.46 -7.74
C ILE A 360 10.85 -3.52 -7.88
N SER A 361 10.90 -2.71 -8.94
CA SER A 361 11.97 -1.73 -9.12
C SER A 361 12.05 -0.77 -7.94
N ASP A 362 10.91 -0.29 -7.44
CA ASP A 362 10.86 0.60 -6.27
C ASP A 362 11.36 -0.08 -5.00
N LEU A 363 10.97 -1.33 -4.74
CA LEU A 363 11.44 -2.13 -3.60
C LEU A 363 12.95 -2.37 -3.65
N VAL A 364 13.50 -2.78 -4.80
CA VAL A 364 14.94 -3.01 -4.97
C VAL A 364 15.71 -1.72 -4.74
N ARG A 365 15.25 -0.61 -5.30
CA ARG A 365 15.88 0.68 -5.07
C ARG A 365 15.75 1.14 -3.61
N LEU A 366 14.68 0.80 -2.89
CA LEU A 366 14.54 1.13 -1.47
C LEU A 366 15.58 0.34 -0.67
N MET A 367 15.63 -0.97 -0.88
CA MET A 367 16.62 -1.85 -0.28
C MET A 367 18.06 -1.35 -0.52
N VAL A 368 18.43 -1.01 -1.76
CA VAL A 368 19.79 -0.48 -2.05
C VAL A 368 20.10 0.79 -1.26
N MET A 369 19.12 1.68 -1.09
CA MET A 369 19.31 2.90 -0.31
C MET A 369 19.40 2.60 1.20
N THR A 370 18.58 1.68 1.72
CA THR A 370 18.65 1.20 3.11
C THR A 370 20.02 0.56 3.39
N LEU A 371 20.54 -0.24 2.46
CA LEU A 371 21.87 -0.85 2.54
C LEU A 371 22.97 0.21 2.48
N LEU A 372 22.89 1.20 1.59
CA LEU A 372 23.88 2.27 1.50
C LEU A 372 23.91 3.10 2.80
N LEU A 373 22.74 3.39 3.37
CA LEU A 373 22.63 4.06 4.66
C LEU A 373 23.28 3.24 5.79
N GLY A 374 22.97 1.94 5.84
CA GLY A 374 23.44 1.02 6.88
C GLY A 374 24.93 0.67 6.79
N PHE A 375 25.43 0.36 5.61
CA PHE A 375 26.79 -0.17 5.40
C PHE A 375 27.81 0.91 5.04
N VAL A 376 27.38 2.07 4.54
CA VAL A 376 28.30 3.15 4.14
C VAL A 376 28.15 4.35 5.05
N CYS A 377 26.95 4.93 5.13
CA CYS A 377 26.76 6.19 5.85
C CYS A 377 26.94 6.05 7.37
N LEU A 378 26.33 5.05 8.00
CA LEU A 378 26.42 4.86 9.45
C LEU A 378 27.84 4.53 9.93
N PRO A 379 28.62 3.65 9.29
CA PRO A 379 30.02 3.43 9.67
C PRO A 379 30.90 4.67 9.47
N LEU A 380 30.73 5.40 8.36
CA LEU A 380 31.44 6.66 8.14
C LEU A 380 31.12 7.70 9.22
N LEU A 381 29.84 7.78 9.60
CA LEU A 381 29.40 8.65 10.68
C LEU A 381 30.07 8.23 12.01
N ALA A 382 30.06 6.95 12.34
CA ALA A 382 30.68 6.42 13.56
C ALA A 382 32.17 6.74 13.63
N CYS A 383 32.91 6.52 12.52
CA CYS A 383 34.32 6.88 12.41
C CYS A 383 34.53 8.39 12.58
N SER A 384 33.71 9.22 11.92
CA SER A 384 33.83 10.68 12.01
C SER A 384 33.62 11.19 13.44
N VAL A 385 32.64 10.63 14.15
CA VAL A 385 32.33 10.94 15.54
C VAL A 385 33.48 10.51 16.46
N SER A 386 34.00 9.29 16.28
CA SER A 386 35.15 8.80 17.06
C SER A 386 36.37 9.71 16.90
N CYS A 387 36.74 10.04 15.65
CA CYS A 387 37.88 10.92 15.38
C CYS A 387 37.67 12.34 15.93
N LEU A 388 36.46 12.91 15.82
CA LEU A 388 36.15 14.23 16.39
C LEU A 388 36.32 14.22 17.92
N LEU A 389 35.83 13.17 18.57
CA LEU A 389 35.88 13.04 20.02
C LEU A 389 37.30 12.81 20.52
N GLU A 390 38.09 11.95 19.87
CA GLU A 390 39.53 11.80 20.16
C GLU A 390 40.26 13.15 20.03
N HIS A 391 39.92 13.95 19.01
CA HIS A 391 40.51 15.26 18.83
C HIS A 391 40.16 16.24 19.96
N LEU A 392 38.89 16.28 20.39
CA LEU A 392 38.43 17.09 21.52
C LEU A 392 39.07 16.66 22.85
N VAL A 393 39.31 15.36 23.04
CA VAL A 393 40.02 14.83 24.21
C VAL A 393 41.49 15.23 24.18
N ALA A 394 42.16 15.13 23.02
CA ALA A 394 43.56 15.49 22.87
C ALA A 394 43.83 16.98 23.10
N GLU A 395 42.95 17.88 22.61
CA GLU A 395 43.06 19.32 22.89
C GLU A 395 43.04 19.62 24.39
N ARG A 396 42.17 18.93 25.15
CA ARG A 396 42.14 19.06 26.63
C ARG A 396 43.41 18.57 27.30
N GLY A 397 43.99 17.46 26.83
CA GLY A 397 45.20 16.88 27.41
C GLY A 397 46.43 17.77 27.26
N SER A 398 46.53 18.54 26.17
CA SER A 398 47.68 19.42 25.91
C SER A 398 47.68 20.76 26.67
N GLY A 399 46.55 21.15 27.29
CA GLY A 399 46.37 22.44 27.97
C GLY A 399 46.95 22.55 29.39
N GLY A 400 47.81 21.63 29.83
CA GLY A 400 48.49 21.71 31.14
C GLY A 400 47.64 21.33 32.37
N PHE A 401 46.34 21.13 32.23
CA PHE A 401 45.53 20.45 33.24
C PHE A 401 45.62 18.95 33.01
N GLY A 402 46.50 18.28 33.77
CA GLY A 402 46.80 16.85 33.65
C GLY A 402 45.56 15.97 33.71
N TYR A 403 44.99 15.67 32.54
CA TYR A 403 44.15 14.50 32.33
C TYR A 403 45.07 13.30 32.09
N ALA A 404 45.89 12.96 33.08
CA ALA A 404 46.28 11.58 33.22
C ALA A 404 44.96 10.83 33.49
N PHE A 405 44.51 10.04 32.53
CA PHE A 405 43.82 8.80 32.88
C PHE A 405 44.82 8.07 33.77
N ASN A 406 44.78 8.32 35.08
CA ASN A 406 45.52 7.53 36.04
C ASN A 406 45.13 6.09 35.71
N LEU A 407 46.13 5.33 35.26
CA LEU A 407 46.07 3.89 35.29
C LEU A 407 45.48 3.52 36.65
N LEU A 408 44.25 2.99 36.68
CA LEU A 408 43.67 2.29 37.83
C LEU A 408 44.40 0.94 38.04
N SER A 409 45.71 0.94 37.84
CA SER A 409 46.57 -0.22 37.67
C SER A 409 47.93 0.17 38.21
N SER A 410 48.06 0.23 39.54
CA SER A 410 49.22 -0.34 40.25
C SER A 410 49.30 0.02 41.74
N GLU A 411 48.62 1.05 42.24
CA GLU A 411 48.95 1.55 43.60
C GLU A 411 48.27 0.86 44.80
N ASP A 412 47.37 -0.11 44.61
CA ASP A 412 46.77 -0.87 45.73
C ASP A 412 47.36 -2.28 45.93
N ALA A 413 48.44 -2.65 45.23
CA ALA A 413 49.07 -3.97 45.41
C ALA A 413 50.16 -4.01 46.51
N ASP A 414 50.65 -2.86 47.01
CA ASP A 414 51.82 -2.81 47.90
C ASP A 414 51.52 -2.35 49.36
N GLN A 415 50.26 -2.33 49.80
CA GLN A 415 49.91 -2.03 51.22
C GLN A 415 49.28 -3.21 51.98
N SER A 416 49.80 -4.42 51.77
CA SER A 416 49.62 -5.51 52.71
C SER A 416 50.96 -6.17 53.02
N SER A 417 51.73 -5.51 53.90
CA SER A 417 52.79 -6.11 54.71
C SER A 417 52.55 -5.74 56.17
#